data_AF-A0A950E5H6-F1
#
_entry.id   AF-A0A950E5H6-F1
#
_cell.length_a   1.000
_cell.length_b   1.000
_cell.length_c   1.000
_cell.angle_alpha   90.00
_cell.angle_beta   90.00
_cell.angle_gamma   90.00
#
_symmetry.space_group_name_H-M   'P 1'
#
loop_
_entity.id
_entity.type
_entity.pdbx_description
1 polymer ?
#
loop_
_entity_poly.entity_id
_entity_poly.type
_entity_poly.pdbx_seq_one_letter_code
_entity_poly.pdbx_strand_id
1 'polypeptide(L)'
;MDGSFGLIEFPADDPNRALRFWSGLLGVDLAQRGEAEGRGWQTRSGALTLGIHERGPGPGDRASLPYFDVPDMETALEQVRGLGGTVIHPGPRWAVCRDSEGSPFGLALASRS
;
A
#
# COMPACT_ATOMS: atom_id res chain seq x y z
N MET A 1 4.21 -6.20 19.55
CA MET A 1 4.44 -6.19 18.09
C MET A 1 3.51 -5.13 17.60
N ASP A 2 4.00 -3.91 17.58
CA ASP A 2 3.15 -2.72 17.50
C ASP A 2 3.12 -2.35 16.02
N GLY A 3 2.48 -3.21 15.24
CA GLY A 3 2.25 -2.99 13.81
C GLY A 3 1.31 -1.81 13.67
N SER A 4 1.86 -0.63 13.41
CA SER A 4 1.07 0.59 13.23
C SER A 4 0.49 0.62 11.81
N PHE A 5 -0.85 0.54 11.77
CA PHE A 5 -1.79 1.02 10.76
C PHE A 5 -1.38 1.00 9.28
N GLY A 6 -1.87 -0.03 8.59
CA GLY A 6 -1.67 -0.22 7.17
C GLY A 6 -2.34 0.82 6.27
N LEU A 7 -1.81 0.92 5.06
CA LEU A 7 -2.38 1.68 3.96
C LEU A 7 -3.21 0.72 3.10
N ILE A 8 -4.45 1.03 2.72
CA ILE A 8 -5.10 0.36 1.59
C ILE A 8 -5.00 1.26 0.38
N GLU A 9 -4.32 0.78 -0.65
CA GLU A 9 -4.04 1.54 -1.86
C GLU A 9 -4.85 1.03 -3.06
N PHE A 10 -5.49 1.96 -3.77
CA PHE A 10 -6.33 1.69 -4.94
C PHE A 10 -5.72 2.31 -6.21
N PRO A 11 -5.26 1.48 -7.18
CA PRO A 11 -4.85 1.97 -8.49
C PRO A 11 -6.07 2.42 -9.30
N ALA A 12 -5.97 3.60 -9.91
CA ALA A 12 -7.05 4.23 -10.68
C ALA A 12 -6.60 4.64 -12.08
N ASP A 13 -7.39 4.26 -13.10
CA ASP A 13 -7.19 4.72 -14.49
C ASP A 13 -7.61 6.19 -14.67
N ASP A 14 -8.50 6.68 -13.80
CA ASP A 14 -8.92 8.07 -13.71
C ASP A 14 -8.93 8.45 -12.22
N PRO A 15 -7.84 9.06 -11.72
CA PRO A 15 -7.73 9.42 -10.30
C PRO A 15 -8.85 10.34 -9.84
N ASN A 16 -9.29 11.30 -10.68
CA ASN A 16 -10.36 12.22 -10.31
C ASN A 16 -11.70 11.49 -10.11
N ARG A 17 -12.00 10.49 -10.95
CA ARG A 17 -13.18 9.64 -10.76
C ARG A 17 -13.09 8.80 -9.49
N ALA A 18 -11.93 8.22 -9.20
CA ALA A 18 -11.72 7.43 -8.00
C ALA A 18 -11.81 8.28 -6.72
N LEU A 19 -11.21 9.47 -6.71
CA LEU A 19 -11.29 10.43 -5.60
C LEU A 19 -12.74 10.78 -5.26
N ARG A 20 -13.55 11.16 -6.27
CA ARG A 20 -14.97 11.46 -6.07
C ARG A 20 -15.73 10.28 -5.47
N PHE A 21 -15.47 9.07 -5.95
CA PHE A 21 -16.13 7.86 -5.46
C PHE A 21 -15.79 7.60 -3.99
N TRP A 22 -14.50 7.51 -3.65
CA TRP A 22 -14.05 7.13 -2.31
C TRP A 22 -14.33 8.20 -1.27
N SER A 23 -14.10 9.48 -1.59
CA SER A 23 -14.49 10.58 -0.72
C SER A 23 -16.01 10.65 -0.53
N GLY A 24 -16.79 10.45 -1.58
CA GLY A 24 -18.26 10.47 -1.51
C GLY A 24 -18.84 9.30 -0.71
N LEU A 25 -18.31 8.10 -0.87
CA LEU A 25 -18.78 6.89 -0.18
C LEU A 25 -18.43 6.92 1.31
N LEU A 26 -17.20 7.33 1.65
CA LEU A 26 -16.68 7.22 3.01
C LEU A 26 -16.76 8.53 3.80
N GLY A 27 -17.08 9.65 3.14
CA GLY A 27 -17.11 10.97 3.79
C GLY A 27 -15.72 11.45 4.24
N VAL A 28 -14.66 11.05 3.53
CA VAL A 28 -13.27 11.37 3.88
C VAL A 28 -12.62 12.31 2.86
N ASP A 29 -11.65 13.09 3.33
CA ASP A 29 -10.79 13.89 2.46
C ASP A 29 -9.53 13.11 2.04
N LEU A 30 -9.20 13.18 0.76
CA LEU A 30 -8.05 12.52 0.14
C LEU A 30 -7.11 13.61 -0.39
N ALA A 31 -6.14 13.96 0.43
CA ALA A 31 -5.18 15.02 0.11
C ALA A 31 -4.05 14.47 -0.75
N GLN A 32 -3.52 15.32 -1.65
CA GLN A 32 -2.34 14.96 -2.45
C GLN A 32 -1.16 14.62 -1.54
N ARG A 33 -0.45 13.55 -1.88
CA ARG A 33 0.78 13.09 -1.20
C ARG A 33 1.90 14.13 -1.35
N GLY A 34 2.72 14.24 -0.30
CA GLY A 34 3.96 15.02 -0.32
C GLY A 34 5.08 14.28 -1.06
N GLU A 35 6.18 14.98 -1.36
CA GLU A 35 7.26 14.45 -2.21
C GLU A 35 7.86 13.12 -1.71
N ALA A 36 7.96 12.93 -0.39
CA ALA A 36 8.52 11.72 0.20
C ALA A 36 7.57 10.50 0.20
N GLU A 37 6.27 10.74 0.01
CA GLU A 37 5.19 9.75 0.12
C GLU A 37 4.86 9.07 -1.22
N GLY A 38 5.58 9.46 -2.29
CA GLY A 38 5.29 9.03 -3.64
C GLY A 38 4.12 9.81 -4.27
N ARG A 39 3.74 9.42 -5.49
CA ARG A 39 2.64 10.08 -6.20
C ARG A 39 1.30 9.52 -5.74
N GLY A 40 0.28 10.36 -5.71
CA GLY A 40 -1.08 9.96 -5.39
C GLY A 40 -1.74 10.85 -4.35
N TRP A 41 -2.79 10.33 -3.75
CA TRP A 41 -3.60 10.97 -2.72
C TRP A 41 -3.83 10.00 -1.58
N GLN A 42 -3.95 10.51 -0.37
CA GLN A 42 -4.27 9.69 0.79
C GLN A 42 -5.02 10.47 1.87
N THR A 43 -5.72 9.73 2.73
CA THR A 43 -6.26 10.29 3.96
C THR A 43 -5.12 10.71 4.89
N ARG A 44 -5.32 11.80 5.63
CA ARG A 44 -4.30 12.35 6.57
C ARG A 44 -4.56 11.98 8.03
N SER A 45 -5.73 11.43 8.32
CA SER A 45 -6.17 11.06 9.66
C SER A 45 -7.00 9.78 9.60
N GLY A 46 -7.13 9.15 10.76
CA GLY A 46 -7.82 7.86 10.91
C GLY A 46 -6.86 6.73 11.24
N ALA A 47 -7.42 5.61 11.70
CA ALA A 47 -6.65 4.40 12.02
C ALA A 47 -6.23 3.61 10.76
N LEU A 48 -6.71 3.96 9.57
CA LEU A 48 -6.33 3.30 8.33
C LEU A 48 -6.12 4.38 7.27
N THR A 49 -4.97 4.35 6.62
CA THR A 49 -4.71 5.25 5.51
C THR A 49 -5.37 4.67 4.27
N LEU A 50 -6.24 5.43 3.61
CA LEU A 50 -6.76 5.11 2.29
C LEU A 50 -5.93 5.86 1.26
N GLY A 51 -5.39 5.18 0.26
CA GLY A 51 -4.59 5.78 -0.80
C GLY A 51 -5.16 5.52 -2.19
N ILE A 52 -4.96 6.48 -3.08
CA ILE A 52 -5.25 6.37 -4.51
C ILE A 52 -4.01 6.80 -5.29
N HIS A 53 -3.63 6.02 -6.28
CA HIS A 53 -2.60 6.40 -7.24
C HIS A 53 -3.06 6.13 -8.67
N GLU A 54 -2.42 6.81 -9.62
CA GLU A 54 -2.63 6.54 -11.04
C GLU A 54 -2.09 5.14 -11.39
N ARG A 55 -2.91 4.33 -12.06
CA ARG A 55 -2.56 2.95 -12.40
C ARG A 55 -1.31 2.90 -13.28
N GLY A 56 -0.25 2.28 -12.76
CA GLY A 56 0.94 1.93 -13.53
C GLY A 56 0.84 0.54 -14.21
N PRO A 57 1.90 0.10 -14.89
CA PRO A 57 1.98 -1.25 -15.47
C PRO A 57 2.48 -2.31 -14.46
N GLY A 58 2.79 -1.92 -13.21
CA GLY A 58 3.46 -2.76 -12.24
C GLY A 58 2.55 -3.84 -11.62
N PRO A 59 3.14 -4.84 -10.94
CA PRO A 59 2.36 -5.88 -10.28
C PRO A 59 1.45 -5.33 -9.16
N GLY A 60 1.85 -4.22 -8.52
CA GLY A 60 1.05 -3.53 -7.52
C GLY A 60 -0.16 -2.76 -8.08
N ASP A 61 -0.25 -2.62 -9.39
CA ASP A 61 -1.30 -1.83 -10.05
C ASP A 61 -2.49 -2.69 -10.53
N ARG A 62 -2.47 -4.00 -10.26
CA ARG A 62 -3.49 -4.95 -10.77
C ARG A 62 -4.70 -5.12 -9.85
N ALA A 63 -4.55 -4.80 -8.57
CA ALA A 63 -5.59 -4.92 -7.56
C ALA A 63 -5.40 -3.83 -6.49
N SER A 64 -6.41 -3.63 -5.65
CA SER A 64 -6.21 -2.87 -4.41
C SER A 64 -5.29 -3.65 -3.48
N LEU A 65 -4.30 -2.98 -2.89
CA LEU A 65 -3.33 -3.61 -2.00
C LEU A 65 -3.43 -3.05 -0.59
N PRO A 66 -3.59 -3.89 0.45
CA PRO A 66 -3.17 -3.50 1.79
C PRO A 66 -1.64 -3.48 1.85
N TYR A 67 -1.07 -2.43 2.43
CA TYR A 67 0.34 -2.27 2.75
C TYR A 67 0.53 -2.31 4.25
N PHE A 68 1.52 -3.07 4.69
CA PHE A 68 1.91 -3.17 6.08
C PHE A 68 3.31 -2.61 6.28
N ASP A 69 3.47 -1.76 7.29
CA ASP A 69 4.77 -1.23 7.67
C ASP A 69 5.60 -2.33 8.36
N VAL A 70 6.84 -2.50 7.90
CA VAL A 70 7.81 -3.42 8.48
C VAL A 70 9.09 -2.67 8.86
N PRO A 71 9.73 -2.99 9.99
CA PRO A 71 10.92 -2.28 10.44
C PRO A 71 12.18 -2.68 9.65
N ASP A 72 12.15 -3.84 9.00
CA ASP A 72 13.26 -4.41 8.24
C ASP A 72 12.71 -5.18 7.04
N MET A 73 13.01 -4.69 5.83
CA MET A 73 12.46 -5.24 4.60
C MET A 73 13.07 -6.60 4.25
N GLU A 74 14.38 -6.79 4.47
CA GLU A 74 15.07 -8.03 4.14
C GLU A 74 14.52 -9.19 4.98
N THR A 75 14.46 -8.99 6.29
CA THR A 75 13.89 -9.94 7.25
C THR A 75 12.43 -10.24 6.92
N ALA A 76 11.63 -9.22 6.60
CA ALA A 76 10.22 -9.42 6.27
C ALA A 76 10.05 -10.24 4.99
N LEU A 77 10.85 -9.99 3.94
CA LEU A 77 10.79 -10.76 2.69
C LEU A 77 11.25 -12.21 2.86
N GLU A 78 12.20 -12.48 3.75
CA GLU A 78 12.56 -13.85 4.14
C GLU A 78 11.40 -14.55 4.86
N GLN A 79 10.76 -13.87 5.81
CA GLN A 79 9.59 -14.39 6.53
C GLN A 79 8.43 -14.69 5.59
N VAL A 80 8.14 -13.82 4.62
CA VAL A 80 7.10 -14.07 3.59
C VAL A 80 7.35 -15.41 2.90
N ARG A 81 8.58 -15.65 2.44
CA ARG A 81 8.92 -16.92 1.77
C ARG A 81 8.85 -18.11 2.73
N GLY A 82 9.38 -17.96 3.94
CA GLY A 82 9.39 -19.02 4.96
C GLY A 82 8.00 -19.46 5.40
N LEU A 83 7.02 -18.56 5.36
CA LEU A 83 5.62 -18.82 5.69
C LEU A 83 4.78 -19.32 4.49
N GLY A 84 5.41 -19.59 3.34
CA GLY A 84 4.74 -20.10 2.13
C GLY A 84 4.16 -19.02 1.22
N GLY A 85 4.44 -17.75 1.49
CA GLY A 85 4.11 -16.63 0.60
C GLY A 85 5.11 -16.48 -0.55
N THR A 86 4.76 -15.62 -1.52
CA THR A 86 5.59 -15.34 -2.70
C THR A 86 5.91 -13.84 -2.80
N VAL A 87 7.18 -13.51 -3.05
CA VAL A 87 7.59 -12.13 -3.36
C VAL A 87 7.45 -11.89 -4.86
N ILE A 88 6.56 -10.99 -5.26
CA ILE A 88 6.25 -10.67 -6.67
C ILE A 88 7.13 -9.54 -7.18
N HIS A 89 7.35 -8.52 -6.35
CA HIS A 89 8.22 -7.39 -6.64
C HIS A 89 9.03 -7.04 -5.40
N PRO A 90 10.31 -7.45 -5.32
CA PRO A 90 11.17 -7.06 -4.22
C PRO A 90 11.61 -5.60 -4.38
N GLY A 91 11.70 -4.86 -3.28
CA GLY A 91 12.28 -3.53 -3.27
C GLY A 91 12.69 -3.12 -1.86
N PRO A 92 13.70 -2.25 -1.70
CA PRO A 92 14.29 -1.92 -0.41
C PRO A 92 13.41 -1.03 0.47
N ARG A 93 12.47 -0.29 -0.14
CA ARG A 93 11.52 0.60 0.55
C ARG A 93 10.09 0.09 0.50
N TRP A 94 9.74 -0.62 -0.55
CA TRP A 94 8.43 -1.20 -0.72
C TRP A 94 8.56 -2.48 -1.55
N ALA A 95 7.69 -3.45 -1.28
CA ALA A 95 7.63 -4.70 -1.99
C ALA A 95 6.18 -5.13 -2.20
N VAL A 96 5.92 -5.92 -3.24
CA VAL A 96 4.62 -6.56 -3.49
C VAL A 96 4.77 -8.06 -3.35
N CYS A 97 3.89 -8.66 -2.57
CA CYS A 97 3.91 -10.08 -2.21
C CYS A 97 2.53 -10.71 -2.43
N ARG A 98 2.47 -12.04 -2.26
CA ARG A 98 1.26 -12.83 -2.07
C ARG A 98 1.40 -13.67 -0.81
N ASP A 99 0.31 -13.85 -0.07
CA ASP A 99 0.27 -14.73 1.09
C ASP A 99 0.21 -16.21 0.66
N SER A 100 0.02 -17.12 1.61
CA SER A 100 -0.09 -18.57 1.34
C SER A 100 -1.31 -18.94 0.48
N GLU A 101 -2.34 -18.08 0.45
CA GLU A 101 -3.58 -18.28 -0.31
C GLU A 101 -3.58 -17.51 -1.65
N GLY A 102 -2.50 -16.78 -1.95
CA GLY A 102 -2.35 -16.01 -3.18
C GLY A 102 -2.90 -14.58 -3.13
N SER A 103 -3.39 -14.10 -1.97
CA SER A 103 -3.89 -12.74 -1.80
C SER A 103 -2.76 -11.73 -1.91
N PRO A 104 -2.87 -10.68 -2.75
CA PRO A 104 -1.78 -9.74 -2.94
C PRO A 104 -1.75 -8.71 -1.80
N PHE A 105 -0.54 -8.37 -1.34
CA PHE A 105 -0.31 -7.33 -0.35
C PHE A 105 1.02 -6.62 -0.60
N GLY A 106 1.16 -5.43 -0.05
CA GLY A 106 2.39 -4.66 -0.04
C GLY A 106 3.07 -4.68 1.32
N LEU A 107 4.39 -4.55 1.32
CA LEU A 107 5.16 -4.19 2.50
C LEU A 107 5.79 -2.83 2.26
N ALA A 108 5.82 -1.98 3.27
CA ALA A 108 6.50 -0.69 3.25
C ALA A 108 7.52 -0.65 4.39
N LEU A 109 8.71 -0.10 4.13
CA LEU A 109 9.68 0.10 5.20
C LEU A 109 9.17 1.24 6.10
N ALA A 110 8.98 0.94 7.38
CA ALA A 110 8.54 1.91 8.37
C ALA A 110 9.50 3.11 8.37
N SER A 111 8.95 4.31 8.26
CA SER A 111 9.72 5.53 8.43
C SER A 111 10.05 5.66 9.91
N ARG A 112 11.33 5.72 10.29
CA ARG A 112 11.71 6.00 11.68
C ARG A 112 11.21 7.40 12.04
N SER A 113 10.26 7.47 12.97
CA SER A 113 9.84 8.70 13.65
C SER A 113 10.95 9.24 14.53
#